data_AF-A0AAN1WJ17-F1
#
_entry.id   AF-A0AAN1WJ17-F1
#
_cell.length_a   1.000
_cell.length_b   1.000
_cell.length_c   1.000
_cell.angle_alpha   90.00
_cell.angle_beta   90.00
_cell.angle_gamma   90.00
#
_symmetry.space_group_name_H-M   'P 1'
#
loop_
_entity.id
_entity.type
_entity.pdbx_description
1 polymer ?
#
loop_
_entity_poly.entity_id
_entity_poly.type
_entity_poly.pdbx_seq_one_letter_code
_entity_poly.pdbx_strand_id
1 'polypeptide(L)'
;MLTPTLTRILAPTFTLLLSACVATDPPASSSSMAGISSAASSISSSSAPTNSAPLVSFASPAQGYTFDQGLGQLDVVAEASDPDDNLKSVSLYINNVFVSSVQQAPFSWPAAVMNTLDAGSHVIQLVAEDALGLKGSVSQLISVNSTVNINPTLSFTYPVDGDVLPFRSSIDVSMTAGDSDGKIESILLLLNNQRVAQLTEAPYVWPSSVLTQLQDMLQGDYVLRAIATDNRNGTAVQEIAFTVLEQNDFPVVSFMSPASNLRLPVGSSLDVLVEASDADGEVKEVSLSINGNLIGVDTNPPFEWRAAGNPLLKDLMMGEHTLQLVASDDKGGQGKAVNIVSVSNSASPSAGDPKWGEHQYQQLCITCHGSFGESGDGGPSLVPAKDSYARNGQSYSLYKLIDELMPKSYVTGCVDQCARNVATYIKGPLGEKHADYSALVGDAATGKVEYQLQCAGCHGDRGIGGSEDVSLFPLKQGTDYLLTTYYTYSSVDLFAMVDLGMPLGPQGFPDGYAKTCSGQCAADVIEYLKELESSLTDEEKHTVQLAAGKTNYINYCEGCHGADGTRRSLIPLSNAQRSNTRLDESDSLFVYNRDRMPPSTPDTCEGQCAKDVTVYIREVLD
;
A
#
# COMPACT_ATOMS: atom_id res chain seq x y z
N MET A 1 12.13 43.10 13.67
CA MET A 1 11.16 43.57 14.69
C MET A 1 10.72 42.33 15.47
N LEU A 2 10.86 42.16 16.77
CA LEU A 2 11.30 42.97 17.90
C LEU A 2 11.75 41.96 19.00
N THR A 3 12.95 42.11 19.53
CA THR A 3 13.14 42.13 21.00
C THR A 3 13.02 43.60 21.43
N PRO A 4 13.09 44.03 22.73
CA PRO A 4 13.23 43.32 24.02
C PRO A 4 12.30 43.88 25.14
N THR A 5 12.36 43.34 26.38
CA THR A 5 12.38 44.04 27.72
C THR A 5 12.09 43.04 28.86
N LEU A 6 13.01 42.78 29.81
CA LEU A 6 13.17 43.44 31.14
C LEU A 6 11.85 43.47 31.95
N THR A 7 11.72 42.90 33.16
CA THR A 7 12.35 43.37 34.41
C THR A 7 12.04 42.43 35.60
N ARG A 8 13.09 42.12 36.39
CA ARG A 8 13.22 41.95 37.87
C ARG A 8 11.95 41.87 38.75
N ILE A 9 11.98 41.00 39.77
CA ILE A 9 11.78 41.33 41.21
C ILE A 9 12.09 40.13 42.16
N LEU A 10 12.85 40.43 43.21
CA LEU A 10 13.02 39.85 44.57
C LEU A 10 13.66 38.46 44.83
N ALA A 11 14.69 38.53 45.70
CA ALA A 11 15.35 37.46 46.44
C ALA A 11 14.48 36.96 47.63
N PRO A 12 14.87 35.88 48.35
CA PRO A 12 15.98 35.98 49.31
C PRO A 12 17.01 34.84 49.26
N THR A 13 18.19 35.17 49.74
CA THR A 13 19.35 34.34 50.02
C THR A 13 19.14 33.44 51.24
N PHE A 14 19.67 32.21 51.20
CA PHE A 14 19.98 31.43 52.39
C PHE A 14 21.46 31.01 52.36
N THR A 15 22.19 31.45 53.37
CA THR A 15 23.62 31.21 53.62
C THR A 15 23.72 30.33 54.85
N LEU A 16 24.58 29.31 54.85
CA LEU A 16 25.21 28.83 56.08
C LEU A 16 26.52 28.07 55.78
N LEU A 17 27.59 28.86 55.78
CA LEU A 17 28.94 28.50 56.20
C LEU A 17 29.18 29.36 57.45
N LEU A 18 29.61 28.74 58.56
CA LEU A 18 30.10 29.47 59.72
C LEU A 18 31.49 28.95 60.10
N SER A 19 32.48 29.83 59.94
CA SER A 19 33.68 29.88 60.76
C SER A 19 33.39 30.71 62.01
N ALA A 20 34.00 30.37 63.14
CA ALA A 20 34.35 31.35 64.16
C ALA A 20 35.65 30.93 64.88
N CYS A 21 36.58 31.87 64.91
CA CYS A 21 37.76 31.97 65.76
C CYS A 21 37.47 33.06 66.80
N VAL A 22 37.95 32.98 68.04
CA VAL A 22 38.45 34.16 68.79
C VAL A 22 39.46 33.74 69.87
N ALA A 23 40.53 34.54 70.00
CA ALA A 23 41.44 34.72 71.15
C ALA A 23 40.72 35.47 72.33
N THR A 24 41.25 35.81 73.50
CA THR A 24 42.51 36.49 73.89
C THR A 24 42.69 36.51 75.43
N ASP A 25 43.94 36.40 75.88
CA ASP A 25 44.67 37.17 76.94
C ASP A 25 44.44 37.07 78.48
N PRO A 26 45.50 37.39 79.29
CA PRO A 26 45.63 37.08 80.73
C PRO A 26 45.40 38.30 81.67
N PRO A 27 45.57 38.15 83.00
CA PRO A 27 46.59 38.98 83.69
C PRO A 27 47.36 38.33 84.87
N ALA A 28 48.38 39.08 85.32
CA ALA A 28 49.41 38.91 86.37
C ALA A 28 48.92 38.40 87.76
N SER A 29 49.74 37.95 88.75
CA SER A 29 51.07 38.39 89.21
C SER A 29 51.62 37.49 90.35
N SER A 30 52.95 37.54 90.51
CA SER A 30 53.78 37.40 91.73
C SER A 30 53.91 36.10 92.56
N SER A 31 55.18 35.63 92.58
CA SER A 31 56.06 35.40 93.77
C SER A 31 56.17 34.03 94.47
N SER A 32 57.46 33.64 94.65
CA SER A 32 58.08 32.85 95.73
C SER A 32 57.78 31.33 95.78
N MET A 33 58.75 30.45 95.48
CA MET A 33 59.91 29.96 96.27
C MET A 33 59.63 28.65 97.02
N ALA A 34 60.46 27.65 96.70
CA ALA A 34 61.00 26.57 97.54
C ALA A 34 60.08 25.44 98.06
N GLY A 35 60.60 24.21 98.02
CA GLY A 35 60.23 23.20 99.02
C GLY A 35 60.17 21.73 98.57
N ILE A 36 61.33 21.15 98.27
CA ILE A 36 61.85 19.88 98.80
C ILE A 36 60.86 18.69 99.02
N SER A 37 61.09 17.65 98.22
CA SER A 37 61.16 16.20 98.55
C SER A 37 60.62 15.71 99.90
N SER A 38 59.75 14.70 99.87
CA SER A 38 60.00 13.45 100.60
C SER A 38 59.19 12.30 100.03
N ALA A 39 59.89 11.17 99.84
CA ALA A 39 59.37 9.91 99.35
C ALA A 39 58.61 9.15 100.45
N ALA A 40 57.62 8.35 100.02
CA ALA A 40 57.24 7.14 100.73
C ALA A 40 56.89 6.06 99.69
N SER A 41 57.81 5.10 99.57
CA SER A 41 57.69 3.91 98.75
C SER A 41 56.47 3.08 99.13
N SER A 42 55.74 2.60 98.12
CA SER A 42 54.93 1.39 98.22
C SER A 42 55.45 0.38 97.19
N ILE A 43 55.33 -0.88 97.57
CA ILE A 43 56.05 -2.05 97.07
C ILE A 43 55.64 -2.37 95.63
N SER A 44 56.63 -2.39 94.71
CA SER A 44 56.45 -2.82 93.33
C SER A 44 56.18 -4.32 93.25
N SER A 45 54.96 -4.69 92.86
CA SER A 45 54.69 -5.97 92.20
C SER A 45 55.23 -5.88 90.77
N SER A 46 56.37 -6.51 90.50
CA SER A 46 56.91 -6.64 89.15
C SER A 46 56.03 -7.59 88.34
N SER A 47 55.04 -7.05 87.63
CA SER A 47 54.46 -7.73 86.47
C SER A 47 55.57 -7.88 85.42
N ALA A 48 55.81 -9.12 84.95
CA ALA A 48 56.71 -9.37 83.83
C ALA A 48 56.31 -8.49 82.63
N PRO A 49 57.26 -8.02 81.80
CA PRO A 49 56.91 -7.32 80.56
C PRO A 49 56.00 -8.23 79.73
N THR A 50 54.82 -7.72 79.36
CA THR A 50 53.90 -8.41 78.46
C THR A 50 54.43 -8.26 77.04
N ASN A 51 54.69 -9.37 76.36
CA ASN A 51 55.13 -9.39 74.97
C ASN A 51 54.11 -8.71 74.04
N SER A 52 54.56 -7.82 73.16
CA SER A 52 53.72 -7.09 72.21
C SER A 52 53.77 -7.76 70.84
N ALA A 53 52.69 -7.68 70.06
CA ALA A 53 52.69 -8.29 68.73
C ALA A 53 53.48 -7.41 67.73
N PRO A 54 54.17 -8.02 66.75
CA PRO A 54 54.81 -7.29 65.66
C PRO A 54 53.86 -6.37 64.90
N LEU A 55 54.37 -5.23 64.43
CA LEU A 55 53.71 -4.39 63.44
C LEU A 55 54.17 -4.80 62.04
N VAL A 56 53.24 -4.89 61.09
CA VAL A 56 53.54 -5.18 59.68
C VAL A 56 52.64 -4.37 58.75
N SER A 57 53.22 -3.81 57.69
CA SER A 57 52.54 -3.03 56.65
C SER A 57 53.07 -3.40 55.25
N PHE A 58 52.28 -3.08 54.23
CA PHE A 58 52.70 -3.19 52.83
C PHE A 58 53.47 -1.94 52.43
N ALA A 59 54.71 -2.12 51.94
CA ALA A 59 55.41 -1.11 51.16
C ALA A 59 55.05 -1.23 49.66
N SER A 60 54.80 -2.46 49.19
CA SER A 60 54.33 -2.75 47.84
C SER A 60 53.59 -4.11 47.79
N PRO A 61 52.60 -4.31 46.91
CA PRO A 61 51.92 -3.27 46.12
C PRO A 61 51.04 -2.38 47.01
N ALA A 62 50.55 -1.26 46.49
CA ALA A 62 49.54 -0.44 47.18
C ALA A 62 48.17 -1.15 47.19
N GLN A 63 47.29 -0.76 48.12
CA GLN A 63 45.92 -1.27 48.19
C GLN A 63 45.19 -1.02 46.86
N GLY A 64 44.54 -2.06 46.32
CA GLY A 64 43.79 -1.97 45.05
C GLY A 64 44.66 -2.05 43.79
N TYR A 65 45.92 -2.48 43.90
CA TYR A 65 46.76 -2.74 42.74
C TYR A 65 46.09 -3.71 41.75
N THR A 66 46.11 -3.32 40.47
CA THR A 66 45.51 -4.08 39.37
C THR A 66 46.55 -4.40 38.30
N PHE A 67 46.52 -5.62 37.78
CA PHE A 67 47.38 -6.05 36.67
C PHE A 67 46.69 -7.13 35.83
N ASP A 68 47.14 -7.35 34.60
CA ASP A 68 46.58 -8.38 33.74
C ASP A 68 47.18 -9.76 34.06
N GLN A 69 46.37 -10.82 33.94
CA GLN A 69 46.77 -12.19 34.27
C GLN A 69 48.12 -12.56 33.63
N GLY A 70 49.06 -13.01 34.46
CA GLY A 70 50.42 -13.39 34.03
C GLY A 70 51.42 -12.24 33.86
N LEU A 71 51.01 -10.98 34.07
CA LEU A 71 51.83 -9.77 33.87
C LEU A 71 52.05 -8.96 35.16
N GLY A 72 52.12 -9.62 36.32
CA GLY A 72 52.50 -8.98 37.58
C GLY A 72 53.94 -8.47 37.54
N GLN A 73 54.15 -7.20 37.86
CA GLN A 73 55.46 -6.53 37.75
C GLN A 73 56.04 -6.02 39.07
N LEU A 74 55.22 -5.94 40.12
CA LEU A 74 55.66 -5.40 41.41
C LEU A 74 56.05 -6.53 42.37
N ASP A 75 57.13 -6.35 43.09
CA ASP A 75 57.45 -7.21 44.22
C ASP A 75 56.46 -6.95 45.36
N VAL A 76 56.14 -7.99 46.13
CA VAL A 76 55.45 -7.82 47.42
C VAL A 76 56.51 -7.47 48.44
N VAL A 77 56.43 -6.29 49.03
CA VAL A 77 57.43 -5.78 49.98
C VAL A 77 56.71 -5.41 51.27
N ALA A 78 57.22 -5.90 52.38
CA ALA A 78 56.70 -5.65 53.71
C ALA A 78 57.65 -4.77 54.51
N GLU A 79 57.08 -3.86 55.30
CA GLU A 79 57.77 -3.22 56.42
C GLU A 79 57.25 -3.87 57.70
N ALA A 80 58.15 -4.36 58.53
CA ALA A 80 57.79 -4.95 59.80
C ALA A 80 58.78 -4.53 60.89
N SER A 81 58.26 -4.31 62.10
CA SER A 81 59.04 -4.02 63.29
C SER A 81 58.37 -4.60 64.52
N ASP A 82 59.17 -4.98 65.50
CA ASP A 82 58.67 -5.39 66.81
C ASP A 82 59.01 -4.32 67.87
N PRO A 83 58.04 -3.89 68.72
CA PRO A 83 58.30 -2.87 69.74
C PRO A 83 59.18 -3.30 70.92
N ASP A 84 59.23 -4.59 71.27
CA ASP A 84 59.88 -5.07 72.50
C ASP A 84 60.83 -6.27 72.33
N ASP A 85 60.83 -6.97 71.20
CA ASP A 85 61.84 -7.99 70.88
C ASP A 85 62.37 -7.94 69.42
N ASN A 86 62.92 -9.05 68.92
CA ASN A 86 63.35 -9.18 67.52
C ASN A 86 62.35 -10.02 66.72
N LEU A 87 62.07 -9.59 65.49
CA LEU A 87 61.29 -10.39 64.53
C LEU A 87 61.94 -11.75 64.24
N LYS A 88 61.12 -12.80 64.26
CA LYS A 88 61.49 -14.15 63.82
C LYS A 88 61.28 -14.35 62.33
N SER A 89 60.16 -13.87 61.78
CA SER A 89 59.89 -13.93 60.34
C SER A 89 58.71 -13.06 59.90
N VAL A 90 58.65 -12.74 58.61
CA VAL A 90 57.42 -12.26 57.94
C VAL A 90 57.00 -13.29 56.91
N SER A 91 55.74 -13.70 56.95
CA SER A 91 55.14 -14.70 56.06
C SER A 91 54.14 -14.07 55.12
N LEU A 92 54.17 -14.46 53.84
CA LEU A 92 53.21 -14.08 52.82
C LEU A 92 52.16 -15.19 52.63
N TYR A 93 50.89 -14.80 52.62
CA TYR A 93 49.76 -15.64 52.26
C TYR A 93 48.98 -14.98 51.12
N ILE A 94 48.52 -15.79 50.17
CA ILE A 94 47.59 -15.34 49.12
C ILE A 94 46.35 -16.21 49.17
N ASN A 95 45.17 -15.61 49.29
CA ASN A 95 43.89 -16.31 49.47
C ASN A 95 43.94 -17.33 50.63
N ASN A 96 44.57 -16.92 51.75
CA ASN A 96 44.83 -17.75 52.93
C ASN A 96 45.76 -18.96 52.70
N VAL A 97 46.39 -19.09 51.53
CA VAL A 97 47.39 -20.11 51.23
C VAL A 97 48.79 -19.55 51.51
N PHE A 98 49.55 -20.25 52.34
CA PHE A 98 50.94 -19.88 52.64
C PHE A 98 51.81 -19.93 51.38
N VAL A 99 52.53 -18.85 51.09
CA VAL A 99 53.47 -18.76 49.97
C VAL A 99 54.88 -19.07 50.46
N SER A 100 55.46 -18.21 51.31
CA SER A 100 56.76 -18.43 51.95
C SER A 100 56.99 -17.44 53.09
N SER A 101 58.06 -17.64 53.87
CA SER A 101 58.48 -16.78 54.98
C SER A 101 59.90 -16.26 54.80
N VAL A 102 60.13 -14.99 55.11
CA VAL A 102 61.45 -14.35 55.11
C VAL A 102 61.86 -14.06 56.56
N GLN A 103 63.03 -14.53 56.98
CA GLN A 103 63.49 -14.46 58.38
C GLN A 103 64.28 -13.19 58.71
N GLN A 104 64.77 -12.47 57.71
CA GLN A 104 65.58 -11.25 57.90
C GLN A 104 65.24 -10.20 56.84
N ALA A 105 65.27 -8.93 57.22
CA ALA A 105 65.05 -7.83 56.30
C ALA A 105 66.14 -7.78 55.20
N PRO A 106 65.80 -7.37 53.95
CA PRO A 106 64.49 -6.87 53.50
C PRO A 106 63.44 -7.98 53.30
N PHE A 107 62.23 -7.75 53.80
CA PHE A 107 61.10 -8.67 53.63
C PHE A 107 60.44 -8.45 52.27
N SER A 108 60.89 -9.20 51.26
CA SER A 108 60.43 -9.05 49.88
C SER A 108 60.19 -10.39 49.18
N TRP A 109 59.18 -10.43 48.33
CA TRP A 109 58.85 -11.54 47.43
C TRP A 109 58.81 -11.06 45.98
N PRO A 110 59.43 -11.80 45.04
CA PRO A 110 59.51 -11.37 43.65
C PRO A 110 58.13 -11.35 42.99
N ALA A 111 57.91 -10.42 42.06
CA ALA A 111 56.65 -10.27 41.31
C ALA A 111 56.09 -11.57 40.70
N ALA A 112 56.97 -12.53 40.39
CA ALA A 112 56.59 -13.86 39.89
C ALA A 112 55.61 -14.62 40.79
N VAL A 113 55.55 -14.34 42.10
CA VAL A 113 54.56 -14.95 43.00
C VAL A 113 53.12 -14.57 42.62
N MET A 114 52.93 -13.41 41.96
CA MET A 114 51.63 -12.94 41.49
C MET A 114 51.29 -13.39 40.06
N ASN A 115 52.27 -13.84 39.27
CA ASN A 115 52.03 -14.26 37.87
C ASN A 115 51.23 -15.55 37.71
N THR A 116 51.03 -16.28 38.81
CA THR A 116 50.27 -17.54 38.85
C THR A 116 48.82 -17.34 39.26
N LEU A 117 48.42 -16.12 39.58
CA LEU A 117 47.05 -15.80 40.00
C LEU A 117 46.13 -15.78 38.77
N ASP A 118 44.99 -16.47 38.88
CA ASP A 118 43.92 -16.41 37.89
C ASP A 118 43.26 -15.02 37.85
N ALA A 119 42.49 -14.73 36.81
CA ALA A 119 41.69 -13.52 36.78
C ALA A 119 40.69 -13.50 37.96
N GLY A 120 40.59 -12.37 38.66
CA GLY A 120 39.73 -12.22 39.83
C GLY A 120 40.35 -11.38 40.94
N SER A 121 39.68 -11.36 42.09
CA SER A 121 40.15 -10.63 43.28
C SER A 121 40.91 -11.58 44.20
N HIS A 122 42.09 -11.16 44.64
CA HIS A 122 42.94 -11.94 45.54
C HIS A 122 43.27 -11.15 46.81
N VAL A 123 43.17 -11.83 47.96
CA VAL A 123 43.59 -11.28 49.24
C VAL A 123 45.06 -11.63 49.46
N ILE A 124 45.91 -10.62 49.60
CA ILE A 124 47.29 -10.81 50.04
C ILE A 124 47.36 -10.47 51.53
N GLN A 125 47.94 -11.36 52.33
CA GLN A 125 48.15 -11.18 53.76
C GLN A 125 49.62 -11.32 54.13
N LEU A 126 50.12 -10.36 54.91
CA LEU A 126 51.42 -10.43 55.55
C LEU A 126 51.22 -10.76 57.03
N VAL A 127 52.03 -11.68 57.56
CA VAL A 127 52.02 -12.08 58.96
C VAL A 127 53.43 -12.01 59.52
N ALA A 128 53.70 -11.07 60.42
CA ALA A 128 54.95 -10.99 61.15
C ALA A 128 54.85 -11.77 62.47
N GLU A 129 55.86 -12.58 62.78
CA GLU A 129 55.98 -13.37 64.01
C GLU A 129 57.24 -12.94 64.76
N ASP A 130 57.11 -12.72 66.07
CA ASP A 130 58.22 -12.36 66.96
C ASP A 130 58.99 -13.60 67.48
N ALA A 131 60.02 -13.37 68.30
CA ALA A 131 60.86 -14.44 68.85
C ALA A 131 60.11 -15.34 69.85
N LEU A 132 59.04 -14.83 70.46
CA LEU A 132 58.21 -15.51 71.46
C LEU A 132 56.93 -16.15 70.86
N GLY A 133 56.71 -16.01 69.55
CA GLY A 133 55.63 -16.60 68.77
C GLY A 133 54.35 -15.76 68.64
N LEU A 134 54.31 -14.50 69.11
CA LEU A 134 53.15 -13.62 68.90
C LEU A 134 53.15 -13.09 67.46
N LYS A 135 51.95 -12.80 66.93
CA LYS A 135 51.75 -12.49 65.51
C LYS A 135 50.98 -11.20 65.30
N GLY A 136 51.49 -10.37 64.40
CA GLY A 136 50.75 -9.27 63.77
C GLY A 136 50.46 -9.57 62.31
N SER A 137 49.34 -9.10 61.79
CA SER A 137 48.98 -9.33 60.38
C SER A 137 48.27 -8.15 59.75
N VAL A 138 48.48 -7.96 58.45
CA VAL A 138 47.77 -7.00 57.60
C VAL A 138 47.33 -7.69 56.31
N SER A 139 46.21 -7.28 55.74
CA SER A 139 45.71 -7.82 54.47
C SER A 139 45.26 -6.71 53.54
N GLN A 140 45.41 -6.92 52.24
CA GLN A 140 44.86 -6.04 51.21
C GLN A 140 44.38 -6.83 49.99
N LEU A 141 43.46 -6.22 49.23
CA LEU A 141 42.95 -6.76 47.98
C LEU A 141 43.81 -6.26 46.81
N ILE A 142 44.08 -7.18 45.89
CA ILE A 142 44.54 -6.92 44.53
C ILE A 142 43.51 -7.48 43.53
N SER A 143 43.52 -6.97 42.31
CA SER A 143 42.66 -7.48 41.24
C SER A 143 43.51 -7.88 40.02
N VAL A 144 43.24 -9.07 39.50
CA VAL A 144 43.87 -9.60 38.29
C VAL A 144 42.84 -9.53 37.16
N ASN A 145 43.12 -8.73 36.12
CA ASN A 145 42.25 -8.61 34.97
C ASN A 145 42.42 -9.83 34.06
N SER A 146 41.30 -10.33 33.51
CA SER A 146 41.34 -11.31 32.42
C SER A 146 42.00 -10.69 31.18
N THR A 147 42.85 -11.47 30.52
CA THR A 147 43.42 -11.15 29.20
C THR A 147 42.53 -11.60 28.05
N VAL A 148 41.53 -12.45 28.33
CA VAL A 148 40.51 -12.87 27.37
C VAL A 148 39.39 -11.84 27.38
N ASN A 149 39.10 -11.26 26.21
CA ASN A 149 38.01 -10.33 25.99
C ASN A 149 36.69 -11.08 25.76
N ILE A 150 35.58 -10.59 26.33
CA ILE A 150 34.24 -11.08 26.01
C ILE A 150 33.58 -10.08 25.05
N ASN A 151 33.16 -10.53 23.87
CA ASN A 151 32.51 -9.64 22.90
C ASN A 151 31.25 -8.99 23.50
N PRO A 152 30.90 -7.77 23.07
CA PRO A 152 29.73 -7.06 23.59
C PRO A 152 28.42 -7.75 23.20
N THR A 153 27.34 -7.30 23.80
CA THR A 153 25.95 -7.65 23.46
C THR A 153 25.27 -6.47 22.77
N LEU A 154 24.34 -6.75 21.86
CA LEU A 154 23.66 -5.76 21.03
C LEU A 154 22.26 -6.24 20.67
N SER A 155 21.24 -5.37 20.80
CA SER A 155 19.86 -5.69 20.41
C SER A 155 19.06 -4.44 20.05
N PHE A 156 18.36 -4.45 18.91
CA PHE A 156 17.43 -3.39 18.55
C PHE A 156 16.25 -3.35 19.53
N THR A 157 15.87 -2.13 19.92
CA THR A 157 14.62 -1.87 20.64
C THR A 157 13.54 -1.30 19.72
N TYR A 158 13.94 -0.56 18.68
CA TYR A 158 13.05 -0.11 17.60
C TYR A 158 13.87 0.32 16.37
N PRO A 159 13.42 0.06 15.13
CA PRO A 159 12.32 -0.85 14.78
C PRO A 159 12.64 -2.29 15.20
N VAL A 160 11.64 -3.17 15.14
CA VAL A 160 11.81 -4.62 15.34
C VAL A 160 11.77 -5.35 13.99
N ASP A 161 12.30 -6.58 13.98
CA ASP A 161 12.32 -7.39 12.77
C ASP A 161 10.90 -7.69 12.26
N GLY A 162 10.66 -7.40 10.98
CA GLY A 162 9.36 -7.56 10.32
C GLY A 162 8.40 -6.38 10.50
N ASP A 163 8.83 -5.23 11.02
CA ASP A 163 7.99 -4.04 11.09
C ASP A 163 7.46 -3.64 9.70
N VAL A 164 6.19 -3.20 9.65
CA VAL A 164 5.54 -2.69 8.44
C VAL A 164 5.12 -1.25 8.68
N LEU A 165 5.67 -0.33 7.90
CA LEU A 165 5.54 1.11 8.10
C LEU A 165 4.76 1.76 6.95
N PRO A 166 3.94 2.80 7.22
CA PRO A 166 3.28 3.58 6.17
C PRO A 166 4.26 4.26 5.21
N PHE A 167 3.80 4.55 4.00
CA PHE A 167 4.56 5.35 3.02
C PHE A 167 5.01 6.70 3.59
N ARG A 168 6.25 7.09 3.28
CA ARG A 168 6.95 8.28 3.83
C ARG A 168 7.10 8.30 5.36
N SER A 169 7.17 7.12 5.98
CA SER A 169 7.53 7.03 7.39
C SER A 169 8.95 7.58 7.63
N SER A 170 9.14 8.19 8.78
CA SER A 170 10.46 8.55 9.32
C SER A 170 10.67 7.74 10.60
N ILE A 171 11.85 7.14 10.76
CA ILE A 171 12.11 6.20 11.86
C ILE A 171 13.24 6.66 12.78
N ASP A 172 12.95 6.75 14.07
CA ASP A 172 14.01 6.78 15.06
C ASP A 172 14.54 5.34 15.22
N VAL A 173 15.85 5.15 15.21
CA VAL A 173 16.43 3.82 15.48
C VAL A 173 16.98 3.82 16.89
N SER A 174 16.64 2.82 17.69
CA SER A 174 17.10 2.68 19.08
C SER A 174 17.52 1.25 19.38
N MET A 175 18.50 1.11 20.26
CA MET A 175 19.01 -0.20 20.67
C MET A 175 19.61 -0.16 22.07
N THR A 176 19.82 -1.35 22.62
CA THR A 176 20.60 -1.56 23.85
C THR A 176 21.88 -2.31 23.51
N ALA A 177 22.96 -1.92 24.17
CA ALA A 177 24.25 -2.60 24.10
C ALA A 177 24.92 -2.63 25.48
N GLY A 178 25.73 -3.64 25.72
CA GLY A 178 26.46 -3.79 26.97
C GLY A 178 27.64 -4.74 26.83
N ASP A 179 28.66 -4.55 27.65
CA ASP A 179 29.86 -5.37 27.69
C ASP A 179 30.09 -5.79 29.15
N SER A 180 30.33 -7.08 29.38
CA SER A 180 30.44 -7.67 30.71
C SER A 180 31.82 -7.54 31.35
N ASP A 181 32.89 -7.45 30.55
CA ASP A 181 34.27 -7.28 31.03
C ASP A 181 34.91 -5.95 30.60
N GLY A 182 34.17 -5.11 29.89
CA GLY A 182 34.62 -3.81 29.43
C GLY A 182 33.50 -2.78 29.27
N LYS A 183 33.62 -1.96 28.23
CA LYS A 183 32.66 -0.92 27.83
C LYS A 183 32.50 -0.93 26.31
N ILE A 184 31.33 -0.51 25.85
CA ILE A 184 31.12 -0.23 24.43
C ILE A 184 31.94 1.01 24.04
N GLU A 185 32.81 0.87 23.05
CA GLU A 185 33.59 1.97 22.48
C GLU A 185 32.82 2.68 21.37
N SER A 186 32.09 1.93 20.53
CA SER A 186 31.20 2.52 19.54
C SER A 186 30.14 1.57 19.00
N ILE A 187 29.08 2.14 18.42
CA ILE A 187 28.09 1.42 17.62
C ILE A 187 27.90 2.13 16.28
N LEU A 188 28.14 1.41 15.19
CA LEU A 188 27.91 1.87 13.81
C LEU A 188 26.56 1.35 13.31
N LEU A 189 25.68 2.27 12.89
CA LEU A 189 24.43 1.94 12.21
C LEU A 189 24.59 2.03 10.69
N LEU A 190 24.11 1.01 9.99
CA LEU A 190 23.97 0.98 8.54
C LEU A 190 22.51 0.75 8.14
N LEU A 191 22.09 1.38 7.05
CA LEU A 191 20.81 1.15 6.36
C LEU A 191 21.13 0.70 4.93
N ASN A 192 20.66 -0.47 4.50
CA ASN A 192 20.94 -1.04 3.18
C ASN A 192 22.45 -1.05 2.84
N ASN A 193 23.26 -1.49 3.81
CA ASN A 193 24.74 -1.47 3.76
C ASN A 193 25.39 -0.07 3.63
N GLN A 194 24.63 1.01 3.70
CA GLN A 194 25.15 2.38 3.73
C GLN A 194 25.25 2.88 5.17
N ARG A 195 26.38 3.52 5.50
CA ARG A 195 26.59 4.10 6.83
C ARG A 195 25.59 5.23 7.09
N VAL A 196 24.84 5.12 8.19
CA VAL A 196 23.96 6.18 8.70
C VAL A 196 24.78 7.09 9.61
N ALA A 197 25.15 6.59 10.80
CA ALA A 197 25.99 7.30 11.76
C ALA A 197 26.58 6.32 12.78
N GLN A 198 27.45 6.83 13.66
CA GLN A 198 28.06 6.07 14.74
C GLN A 198 27.90 6.83 16.05
N LEU A 199 27.59 6.11 17.12
CA LEU A 199 27.49 6.64 18.47
C LEU A 199 28.56 5.99 19.36
N THR A 200 29.11 6.76 20.29
CA THR A 200 30.15 6.29 21.23
C THR A 200 29.68 6.29 22.68
N GLU A 201 28.49 6.82 22.95
CA GLU A 201 27.93 6.94 24.29
C GLU A 201 26.42 6.66 24.26
N ALA A 202 25.90 6.12 25.36
CA ALA A 202 24.48 5.89 25.55
C ALA A 202 23.75 7.21 25.91
N PRO A 203 22.45 7.38 25.57
CA PRO A 203 21.57 6.40 24.93
C PRO A 203 21.85 6.22 23.44
N TYR A 204 21.80 4.97 22.96
CA TYR A 204 22.04 4.64 21.55
C TYR A 204 20.77 4.82 20.71
N VAL A 205 20.51 6.08 20.36
CA VAL A 205 19.35 6.51 19.58
C VAL A 205 19.81 7.34 18.37
N TRP A 206 19.33 6.98 17.19
CA TRP A 206 19.49 7.70 15.94
C TRP A 206 18.15 8.35 15.58
N PRO A 207 17.93 9.61 15.98
CA PRO A 207 16.67 10.27 15.72
C PRO A 207 16.56 10.63 14.23
N SER A 208 15.46 10.24 13.60
CA SER A 208 15.11 10.58 12.22
C SER A 208 15.17 12.09 12.00
N SER A 209 14.75 12.90 12.98
CA SER A 209 14.71 14.37 12.90
C SER A 209 16.02 15.05 12.45
N VAL A 210 17.18 14.39 12.60
CA VAL A 210 18.50 14.93 12.21
C VAL A 210 19.26 14.05 11.22
N LEU A 211 18.70 12.89 10.84
CA LEU A 211 19.33 11.90 9.96
C LEU A 211 18.44 11.67 8.74
N THR A 212 18.75 12.34 7.64
CA THR A 212 17.94 12.32 6.42
C THR A 212 17.78 10.93 5.80
N GLN A 213 18.72 10.01 6.03
CA GLN A 213 18.61 8.62 5.60
C GLN A 213 17.49 7.85 6.29
N LEU A 214 17.01 8.34 7.43
CA LEU A 214 15.92 7.77 8.22
C LEU A 214 14.62 8.58 8.11
N GLN A 215 14.54 9.52 7.16
CA GLN A 215 13.37 10.36 6.91
C GLN A 215 12.68 10.00 5.60
N ASP A 216 11.39 10.29 5.52
CA ASP A 216 10.56 10.25 4.30
C ASP A 216 10.81 8.99 3.44
N MET A 217 10.88 7.84 4.09
CA MET A 217 11.25 6.58 3.46
C MET A 217 10.23 6.22 2.36
N LEU A 218 10.73 5.89 1.17
CA LEU A 218 9.91 5.46 0.04
C LEU A 218 9.50 3.99 0.23
N GLN A 219 8.59 3.52 -0.63
CA GLN A 219 8.20 2.11 -0.67
C GLN A 219 9.43 1.21 -0.83
N GLY A 220 9.46 0.10 -0.09
CA GLY A 220 10.41 -0.98 -0.29
C GLY A 220 10.82 -1.66 1.01
N ASP A 221 11.65 -2.68 0.84
CA ASP A 221 12.27 -3.40 1.95
C ASP A 221 13.59 -2.75 2.36
N TYR A 222 13.79 -2.61 3.68
CA TYR A 222 14.95 -1.98 4.28
C TYR A 222 15.61 -2.93 5.27
N VAL A 223 16.94 -2.89 5.29
CA VAL A 223 17.76 -3.67 6.23
C VAL A 223 18.57 -2.72 7.09
N LEU A 224 18.36 -2.77 8.41
CA LEU A 224 19.22 -2.11 9.39
C LEU A 224 20.22 -3.10 9.94
N ARG A 225 21.49 -2.70 9.91
CA ARG A 225 22.59 -3.45 10.49
C ARG A 225 23.35 -2.58 11.48
N ALA A 226 23.51 -3.07 12.69
CA ALA A 226 24.27 -2.41 13.75
C ALA A 226 25.51 -3.23 14.09
N ILE A 227 26.65 -2.56 14.29
CA ILE A 227 27.92 -3.17 14.65
C ILE A 227 28.44 -2.46 15.90
N ALA A 228 28.45 -3.15 17.04
CA ALA A 228 29.03 -2.67 18.28
C ALA A 228 30.49 -3.15 18.41
N THR A 229 31.38 -2.26 18.85
CA THR A 229 32.78 -2.55 19.13
C THR A 229 33.09 -2.14 20.57
N ASP A 230 33.73 -3.02 21.34
CA ASP A 230 34.16 -2.75 22.72
C ASP A 230 35.55 -2.07 22.80
N ASN A 231 36.00 -1.74 24.02
CA ASN A 231 37.28 -1.08 24.28
C ASN A 231 38.52 -1.99 24.11
N ARG A 232 38.33 -3.25 23.73
CA ARG A 232 39.34 -4.27 23.44
C ARG A 232 39.19 -4.82 22.00
N ASN A 233 38.45 -4.11 21.15
CA ASN A 233 38.15 -4.43 19.75
C ASN A 233 37.32 -5.70 19.51
N GLY A 234 36.67 -6.27 20.52
CA GLY A 234 35.64 -7.28 20.32
C GLY A 234 34.40 -6.66 19.66
N THR A 235 33.65 -7.47 18.91
CA THR A 235 32.53 -6.98 18.09
C THR A 235 31.27 -7.83 18.22
N ALA A 236 30.12 -7.18 18.10
CA ALA A 236 28.81 -7.80 17.96
C ALA A 236 28.05 -7.16 16.79
N VAL A 237 27.28 -7.98 16.08
CA VAL A 237 26.50 -7.55 14.92
C VAL A 237 25.06 -7.97 15.10
N GLN A 238 24.13 -7.05 14.85
CA GLN A 238 22.71 -7.34 14.76
C GLN A 238 22.16 -6.81 13.44
N GLU A 239 21.23 -7.54 12.86
CA GLU A 239 20.53 -7.16 11.64
C GLU A 239 19.02 -7.39 11.84
N ILE A 240 18.21 -6.49 11.26
CA ILE A 240 16.75 -6.60 11.17
C ILE A 240 16.29 -6.08 9.81
N ALA A 241 15.15 -6.58 9.34
CA ALA A 241 14.48 -6.07 8.15
C ALA A 241 13.12 -5.46 8.52
N PHE A 242 12.70 -4.44 7.77
CA PHE A 242 11.35 -3.88 7.84
C PHE A 242 10.91 -3.41 6.45
N THR A 243 9.61 -3.28 6.25
CA THR A 243 9.02 -2.90 4.96
C THR A 243 8.30 -1.56 5.09
N VAL A 244 8.52 -0.66 4.13
CA VAL A 244 7.73 0.56 3.97
C VAL A 244 6.72 0.32 2.85
N LEU A 245 5.44 0.50 3.18
CA LEU A 245 4.33 0.32 2.26
C LEU A 245 4.36 1.35 1.12
N GLU A 246 3.64 1.03 0.07
CA GLU A 246 3.44 1.92 -1.06
C GLU A 246 2.52 3.09 -0.75
N GLN A 247 2.63 4.13 -1.58
CA GLN A 247 1.59 5.16 -1.58
C GLN A 247 0.27 4.49 -1.96
N ASN A 248 -0.78 4.79 -1.21
CA ASN A 248 -2.14 4.37 -1.54
C ASN A 248 -2.97 5.61 -1.91
N ASP A 249 -3.46 5.68 -3.14
CA ASP A 249 -4.36 6.74 -3.58
C ASP A 249 -5.81 6.25 -3.44
N PHE A 250 -6.57 6.83 -2.50
CA PHE A 250 -7.90 6.30 -2.16
C PHE A 250 -8.86 6.25 -3.37
N PRO A 251 -9.79 5.27 -3.37
CA PRO A 251 -10.69 5.07 -4.49
C PRO A 251 -11.65 6.25 -4.62
N VAL A 252 -12.06 6.53 -5.85
CA VAL A 252 -13.12 7.49 -6.16
C VAL A 252 -14.41 6.71 -6.39
N VAL A 253 -15.49 7.15 -5.77
CA VAL A 253 -16.82 6.55 -5.93
C VAL A 253 -17.85 7.63 -6.21
N SER A 254 -18.79 7.37 -7.11
CA SER A 254 -19.83 8.33 -7.48
C SER A 254 -21.15 7.66 -7.85
N PHE A 255 -22.24 8.39 -7.66
CA PHE A 255 -23.56 7.95 -8.09
C PHE A 255 -23.73 8.18 -9.59
N MET A 256 -23.83 7.10 -10.35
CA MET A 256 -24.40 7.16 -11.70
C MET A 256 -25.91 7.36 -11.61
N SER A 257 -26.58 6.68 -10.69
CA SER A 257 -27.99 6.86 -10.33
C SER A 257 -28.14 6.68 -8.82
N PRO A 258 -28.98 7.48 -8.13
CA PRO A 258 -29.88 8.49 -8.68
C PRO A 258 -29.21 9.78 -9.14
N ALA A 259 -29.88 10.54 -10.02
CA ALA A 259 -29.51 11.93 -10.28
C ALA A 259 -29.47 12.77 -8.99
N SER A 260 -28.59 13.76 -8.93
CA SER A 260 -28.49 14.67 -7.78
C SER A 260 -29.82 15.40 -7.55
N ASN A 261 -30.28 15.44 -6.29
CA ASN A 261 -31.53 16.09 -5.88
C ASN A 261 -32.80 15.51 -6.54
N LEU A 262 -32.77 14.24 -6.93
CA LEU A 262 -33.93 13.53 -7.48
C LEU A 262 -35.16 13.72 -6.59
N ARG A 263 -36.32 14.00 -7.21
CA ARG A 263 -37.61 14.15 -6.53
C ARG A 263 -38.58 13.08 -6.98
N LEU A 264 -39.05 12.26 -6.05
CA LEU A 264 -39.95 11.13 -6.32
C LEU A 264 -41.30 11.30 -5.59
N PRO A 265 -42.40 10.74 -6.13
CA PRO A 265 -43.66 10.65 -5.41
C PRO A 265 -43.57 9.63 -4.26
N VAL A 266 -44.45 9.78 -3.25
CA VAL A 266 -44.53 8.85 -2.12
C VAL A 266 -44.84 7.42 -2.60
N GLY A 267 -44.13 6.44 -2.06
CA GLY A 267 -44.24 5.04 -2.46
C GLY A 267 -43.37 4.66 -3.66
N SER A 268 -42.56 5.57 -4.19
CA SER A 268 -41.57 5.23 -5.21
C SER A 268 -40.52 4.25 -4.67
N SER A 269 -40.07 3.37 -5.55
CA SER A 269 -38.87 2.56 -5.35
C SER A 269 -37.66 3.28 -5.94
N LEU A 270 -36.47 2.96 -5.45
CA LEU A 270 -35.21 3.57 -5.87
C LEU A 270 -34.17 2.51 -6.16
N ASP A 271 -33.76 2.41 -7.42
CA ASP A 271 -32.57 1.66 -7.79
C ASP A 271 -31.35 2.59 -7.71
N VAL A 272 -30.17 2.02 -7.42
CA VAL A 272 -28.91 2.77 -7.29
C VAL A 272 -27.86 2.12 -8.18
N LEU A 273 -27.19 2.94 -8.99
CA LEU A 273 -26.07 2.56 -9.84
C LEU A 273 -24.84 3.38 -9.47
N VAL A 274 -23.72 2.69 -9.34
CA VAL A 274 -22.48 3.28 -8.84
C VAL A 274 -21.35 3.03 -9.81
N GLU A 275 -20.51 4.04 -9.95
CA GLU A 275 -19.21 3.95 -10.57
C GLU A 275 -18.16 4.12 -9.48
N ALA A 276 -17.17 3.23 -9.44
CA ALA A 276 -16.03 3.33 -8.56
C ALA A 276 -14.77 2.95 -9.33
N SER A 277 -13.69 3.69 -9.07
CA SER A 277 -12.38 3.43 -9.65
C SER A 277 -11.29 3.73 -8.63
N ASP A 278 -10.16 3.05 -8.77
CA ASP A 278 -8.99 3.23 -7.93
C ASP A 278 -7.79 3.48 -8.84
N ALA A 279 -6.97 4.49 -8.50
CA ALA A 279 -5.96 5.01 -9.43
C ALA A 279 -4.66 4.19 -9.44
N ASP A 280 -4.33 3.58 -8.30
CA ASP A 280 -3.10 2.82 -8.07
C ASP A 280 -3.34 1.36 -7.65
N GLY A 281 -4.59 0.89 -7.76
CA GLY A 281 -5.01 -0.44 -7.33
C GLY A 281 -6.39 -0.82 -7.88
N GLU A 282 -7.09 -1.66 -7.11
CA GLU A 282 -8.43 -2.15 -7.46
C GLU A 282 -9.45 -1.75 -6.39
N VAL A 283 -10.67 -1.43 -6.81
CA VAL A 283 -11.80 -1.29 -5.87
C VAL A 283 -12.20 -2.67 -5.36
N LYS A 284 -11.87 -2.95 -4.11
CA LYS A 284 -12.17 -4.23 -3.44
C LYS A 284 -13.66 -4.42 -3.18
N GLU A 285 -14.33 -3.37 -2.70
CA GLU A 285 -15.77 -3.42 -2.42
C GLU A 285 -16.39 -2.02 -2.40
N VAL A 286 -17.69 -1.95 -2.68
CA VAL A 286 -18.52 -0.75 -2.54
C VAL A 286 -19.70 -1.08 -1.63
N SER A 287 -19.93 -0.24 -0.62
CA SER A 287 -21.08 -0.33 0.25
C SER A 287 -22.04 0.83 0.02
N LEU A 288 -23.34 0.53 0.08
CA LEU A 288 -24.42 1.52 0.00
C LEU A 288 -25.17 1.55 1.32
N SER A 289 -25.44 2.75 1.83
CA SER A 289 -26.32 2.98 2.99
C SER A 289 -27.39 4.03 2.68
N ILE A 290 -28.58 3.89 3.27
CA ILE A 290 -29.67 4.88 3.22
C ILE A 290 -30.05 5.33 4.64
N ASN A 291 -30.04 6.63 4.91
CA ASN A 291 -30.31 7.21 6.22
C ASN A 291 -29.47 6.59 7.35
N GLY A 292 -28.21 6.22 7.04
CA GLY A 292 -27.29 5.56 7.96
C GLY A 292 -27.50 4.05 8.12
N ASN A 293 -28.50 3.45 7.47
CA ASN A 293 -28.71 1.99 7.47
C ASN A 293 -28.03 1.36 6.25
N LEU A 294 -27.18 0.35 6.49
CA LEU A 294 -26.51 -0.40 5.43
C LEU A 294 -27.54 -1.17 4.57
N ILE A 295 -27.53 -0.91 3.27
CA ILE A 295 -28.29 -1.66 2.26
C ILE A 295 -27.56 -2.96 1.93
N GLY A 296 -26.25 -2.87 1.71
CA GLY A 296 -25.41 -4.00 1.35
C GLY A 296 -24.00 -3.58 0.95
N VAL A 297 -23.16 -4.58 0.75
CA VAL A 297 -21.81 -4.47 0.20
C VAL A 297 -21.79 -5.29 -1.08
N ASP A 298 -21.18 -4.75 -2.12
CA ASP A 298 -20.96 -5.44 -3.38
C ASP A 298 -19.46 -5.44 -3.71
N THR A 299 -18.96 -6.58 -4.15
CA THR A 299 -17.54 -6.84 -4.42
C THR A 299 -17.29 -7.09 -5.91
N ASN A 300 -18.33 -7.11 -6.74
CA ASN A 300 -18.18 -7.36 -8.16
C ASN A 300 -18.91 -6.25 -8.93
N PRO A 301 -18.22 -5.51 -9.82
CA PRO A 301 -18.94 -4.66 -10.75
C PRO A 301 -19.90 -5.52 -11.62
N PRO A 302 -21.09 -5.02 -12.03
CA PRO A 302 -21.72 -3.75 -11.65
C PRO A 302 -21.95 -3.60 -10.16
N PHE A 303 -21.65 -2.42 -9.63
CA PHE A 303 -22.16 -2.03 -8.32
C PHE A 303 -23.59 -1.49 -8.47
N GLU A 304 -24.56 -2.40 -8.34
CA GLU A 304 -25.98 -2.09 -8.45
C GLU A 304 -26.81 -2.57 -7.24
N TRP A 305 -27.76 -1.73 -6.82
CA TRP A 305 -28.76 -2.14 -5.84
C TRP A 305 -30.15 -1.90 -6.39
N ARG A 306 -30.91 -2.97 -6.53
CA ARG A 306 -32.29 -2.93 -7.04
C ARG A 306 -33.29 -2.97 -5.90
N ALA A 307 -34.28 -2.08 -5.95
CA ALA A 307 -35.37 -2.03 -4.97
C ALA A 307 -36.20 -3.31 -4.94
N ALA A 308 -36.29 -4.04 -6.05
CA ALA A 308 -36.98 -5.33 -6.12
C ALA A 308 -36.43 -6.35 -5.11
N GLY A 309 -35.12 -6.29 -4.82
CA GLY A 309 -34.44 -7.17 -3.87
C GLY A 309 -34.20 -6.53 -2.50
N ASN A 310 -34.52 -5.26 -2.30
CA ASN A 310 -34.16 -4.53 -1.09
C ASN A 310 -35.32 -3.69 -0.51
N PRO A 311 -35.84 -4.04 0.68
CA PRO A 311 -36.99 -3.36 1.27
C PRO A 311 -36.71 -1.91 1.70
N LEU A 312 -35.45 -1.55 1.95
CA LEU A 312 -35.08 -0.18 2.33
C LEU A 312 -35.04 0.79 1.14
N LEU A 313 -34.99 0.23 -0.08
CA LEU A 313 -35.04 0.96 -1.35
C LEU A 313 -36.44 0.94 -1.98
N LYS A 314 -37.40 0.23 -1.38
CA LYS A 314 -38.77 0.09 -1.88
C LYS A 314 -39.73 0.97 -1.09
N ASP A 315 -40.79 1.44 -1.76
CA ASP A 315 -41.92 2.13 -1.15
C ASP A 315 -41.49 3.30 -0.23
N LEU A 316 -40.58 4.14 -0.73
CA LEU A 316 -39.95 5.20 0.04
C LEU A 316 -41.01 6.15 0.64
N MET A 317 -40.84 6.41 1.93
CA MET A 317 -41.72 7.30 2.70
C MET A 317 -41.45 8.76 2.34
N MET A 318 -42.41 9.64 2.68
CA MET A 318 -42.21 11.09 2.51
C MET A 318 -41.01 11.58 3.33
N GLY A 319 -40.14 12.39 2.72
CA GLY A 319 -38.98 12.99 3.39
C GLY A 319 -37.74 13.06 2.51
N GLU A 320 -36.63 13.48 3.11
CA GLU A 320 -35.31 13.37 2.49
C GLU A 320 -34.66 12.05 2.88
N HIS A 321 -34.05 11.40 1.89
CA HIS A 321 -33.31 10.16 2.03
C HIS A 321 -31.86 10.38 1.63
N THR A 322 -30.96 10.25 2.61
CA THR A 322 -29.52 10.42 2.40
C THR A 322 -28.90 9.08 2.05
N LEU A 323 -28.38 8.97 0.83
CA LEU A 323 -27.61 7.84 0.35
C LEU A 323 -26.12 8.10 0.58
N GLN A 324 -25.40 7.10 1.05
CA GLN A 324 -23.96 7.14 1.20
C GLN A 324 -23.32 5.94 0.54
N LEU A 325 -22.30 6.21 -0.28
CA LEU A 325 -21.40 5.22 -0.82
C LEU A 325 -20.08 5.26 -0.07
N VAL A 326 -19.52 4.08 0.20
CA VAL A 326 -18.14 3.93 0.64
C VAL A 326 -17.50 2.86 -0.24
N ALA A 327 -16.51 3.24 -1.03
CA ALA A 327 -15.64 2.29 -1.74
C ALA A 327 -14.37 2.09 -0.93
N SER A 328 -13.87 0.86 -0.87
CA SER A 328 -12.54 0.57 -0.32
C SER A 328 -11.66 -0.14 -1.33
N ASP A 329 -10.37 0.19 -1.31
CA ASP A 329 -9.36 -0.41 -2.18
C ASP A 329 -8.75 -1.68 -1.58
N ASP A 330 -7.87 -2.33 -2.33
CA ASP A 330 -7.14 -3.54 -1.94
C ASP A 330 -6.10 -3.30 -0.83
N LYS A 331 -5.75 -2.04 -0.57
CA LYS A 331 -4.78 -1.58 0.44
C LYS A 331 -5.47 -0.99 1.69
N GLY A 332 -6.81 -1.00 1.74
CA GLY A 332 -7.65 -0.56 2.85
C GLY A 332 -7.99 0.94 2.90
N GLY A 333 -7.62 1.73 1.89
CA GLY A 333 -8.07 3.12 1.74
C GLY A 333 -9.55 3.22 1.38
N GLN A 334 -10.15 4.40 1.59
CA GLN A 334 -11.60 4.58 1.45
C GLN A 334 -12.00 5.90 0.79
N GLY A 335 -12.83 5.77 -0.25
CA GLY A 335 -13.54 6.86 -0.91
C GLY A 335 -14.99 6.94 -0.46
N LYS A 336 -15.58 8.15 -0.44
CA LYS A 336 -16.98 8.35 -0.05
C LYS A 336 -17.71 9.31 -0.98
N ALA A 337 -18.98 9.00 -1.25
CA ALA A 337 -19.91 9.92 -1.91
C ALA A 337 -21.26 9.94 -1.17
N VAL A 338 -21.95 11.08 -1.22
CA VAL A 338 -23.27 11.27 -0.62
C VAL A 338 -24.21 11.86 -1.66
N ASN A 339 -25.44 11.37 -1.70
CA ASN A 339 -26.51 11.91 -2.52
C ASN A 339 -27.81 11.98 -1.71
N ILE A 340 -28.68 12.94 -2.04
CA ILE A 340 -29.96 13.14 -1.35
C ILE A 340 -31.09 13.00 -2.36
N VAL A 341 -32.03 12.12 -2.05
CA VAL A 341 -33.29 11.95 -2.78
C VAL A 341 -34.43 12.49 -1.93
N SER A 342 -35.33 13.26 -2.52
CA SER A 342 -36.50 13.80 -1.81
C SER A 342 -37.79 13.13 -2.29
N VAL A 343 -38.63 12.74 -1.35
CA VAL A 343 -39.92 12.08 -1.61
C VAL A 343 -41.04 12.98 -1.11
N SER A 344 -41.98 13.35 -1.98
CA SER A 344 -43.04 14.30 -1.63
C SER A 344 -44.36 14.05 -2.37
N ASN A 345 -45.48 14.43 -1.75
CA ASN A 345 -46.80 14.39 -2.40
C ASN A 345 -46.95 15.43 -3.54
N SER A 346 -46.06 16.43 -3.57
CA SER A 346 -46.03 17.45 -4.63
C SER A 346 -45.24 17.02 -5.87
N ALA A 347 -44.49 15.91 -5.81
CA ALA A 347 -43.80 15.38 -6.97
C ALA A 347 -44.81 14.84 -8.00
N SER A 348 -44.46 14.95 -9.28
CA SER A 348 -45.31 14.40 -10.35
C SER A 348 -45.48 12.88 -10.14
N PRO A 349 -46.70 12.33 -10.27
CA PRO A 349 -46.92 10.88 -10.27
C PRO A 349 -46.14 10.13 -11.35
N SER A 350 -45.66 10.83 -12.38
CA SER A 350 -44.82 10.27 -13.45
C SER A 350 -43.33 10.55 -13.27
N ALA A 351 -42.88 11.13 -12.16
CA ALA A 351 -41.48 11.45 -11.94
C ALA A 351 -40.66 10.18 -11.70
N GLY A 352 -39.57 10.04 -12.44
CA GLY A 352 -38.56 9.00 -12.22
C GLY A 352 -37.15 9.59 -12.30
N ASP A 353 -36.16 8.73 -12.12
CA ASP A 353 -34.75 9.08 -12.31
C ASP A 353 -34.39 9.01 -13.81
N PRO A 354 -34.09 10.14 -14.46
CA PRO A 354 -33.69 10.12 -15.87
C PRO A 354 -32.36 9.39 -16.10
N LYS A 355 -31.44 9.34 -15.12
CA LYS A 355 -30.15 8.65 -15.29
C LYS A 355 -30.31 7.14 -15.30
N TRP A 356 -31.07 6.58 -14.36
CA TRP A 356 -31.47 5.17 -14.44
C TRP A 356 -32.39 4.89 -15.64
N GLY A 357 -33.21 5.87 -16.02
CA GLY A 357 -34.06 5.80 -17.21
C GLY A 357 -33.27 5.63 -18.51
N GLU A 358 -32.12 6.30 -18.64
CA GLU A 358 -31.19 6.12 -19.76
C GLU A 358 -30.67 4.68 -19.82
N HIS A 359 -30.20 4.15 -18.69
CA HIS A 359 -29.75 2.77 -18.60
C HIS A 359 -30.87 1.79 -18.99
N GLN A 360 -32.06 1.94 -18.40
CA GLN A 360 -33.21 1.07 -18.70
C GLN A 360 -33.69 1.20 -20.16
N TYR A 361 -33.61 2.39 -20.75
CA TYR A 361 -33.92 2.62 -22.17
C TYR A 361 -32.95 1.86 -23.07
N GLN A 362 -31.65 1.97 -22.81
CA GLN A 362 -30.59 1.24 -23.54
C GLN A 362 -30.78 -0.28 -23.48
N GLN A 363 -31.32 -0.78 -22.38
CA GLN A 363 -31.58 -2.22 -22.20
C GLN A 363 -32.85 -2.73 -22.88
N LEU A 364 -33.90 -1.93 -22.85
CA LEU A 364 -35.25 -2.45 -23.10
C LEU A 364 -35.92 -1.84 -24.34
N CYS A 365 -35.43 -0.71 -24.84
CA CYS A 365 -36.17 0.12 -25.79
C CYS A 365 -35.45 0.29 -27.14
N ILE A 366 -34.11 0.30 -27.18
CA ILE A 366 -33.37 0.76 -28.36
C ILE A 366 -33.59 -0.10 -29.61
N THR A 367 -33.76 -1.42 -29.46
CA THR A 367 -33.99 -2.31 -30.60
C THR A 367 -35.22 -1.88 -31.42
N CYS A 368 -36.30 -1.48 -30.75
CA CYS A 368 -37.52 -1.06 -31.42
C CYS A 368 -37.58 0.45 -31.69
N HIS A 369 -36.95 1.27 -30.84
CA HIS A 369 -37.14 2.73 -30.87
C HIS A 369 -35.93 3.52 -31.34
N GLY A 370 -34.78 2.87 -31.56
CA GLY A 370 -33.52 3.53 -31.91
C GLY A 370 -32.78 4.05 -30.68
N SER A 371 -31.48 4.28 -30.82
CA SER A 371 -30.61 4.73 -29.71
C SER A 371 -30.96 6.14 -29.23
N PHE A 372 -31.49 6.99 -30.11
CA PHE A 372 -31.93 8.36 -29.85
C PHE A 372 -33.44 8.54 -29.98
N GLY A 373 -34.21 7.45 -30.03
CA GLY A 373 -35.66 7.48 -30.19
C GLY A 373 -36.14 7.69 -31.62
N GLU A 374 -35.26 7.66 -32.62
CA GLU A 374 -35.49 7.96 -34.03
C GLU A 374 -36.36 6.96 -34.80
N SER A 375 -36.87 5.91 -34.13
CA SER A 375 -37.51 4.70 -34.71
C SER A 375 -36.47 3.60 -34.99
N GLY A 376 -36.78 2.37 -34.61
CA GLY A 376 -35.95 1.18 -34.85
C GLY A 376 -36.77 0.04 -35.49
N ASP A 377 -36.44 -1.22 -35.17
CA ASP A 377 -37.12 -2.38 -35.73
C ASP A 377 -38.57 -2.50 -35.21
N GLY A 378 -39.52 -2.06 -36.04
CA GLY A 378 -40.96 -2.19 -35.81
C GLY A 378 -41.57 -1.23 -34.77
N GLY A 379 -40.77 -0.41 -34.07
CA GLY A 379 -41.26 0.61 -33.13
C GLY A 379 -41.27 2.02 -33.74
N PRO A 380 -42.25 2.87 -33.39
CA PRO A 380 -42.32 4.24 -33.88
C PRO A 380 -41.26 5.13 -33.23
N SER A 381 -40.95 6.26 -33.90
CA SER A 381 -40.16 7.33 -33.30
C SER A 381 -40.81 7.88 -32.02
N LEU A 382 -39.97 8.12 -31.02
CA LEU A 382 -40.30 8.65 -29.69
C LEU A 382 -40.03 10.15 -29.55
N VAL A 383 -39.43 10.77 -30.58
CA VAL A 383 -38.88 12.12 -30.57
C VAL A 383 -39.46 12.95 -31.73
N PRO A 384 -39.97 14.17 -31.48
CA PRO A 384 -40.15 14.77 -30.16
C PRO A 384 -41.21 14.00 -29.32
N ALA A 385 -40.97 13.94 -28.01
CA ALA A 385 -41.92 13.34 -27.08
C ALA A 385 -43.26 14.10 -27.13
N LYS A 386 -44.38 13.37 -27.07
CA LYS A 386 -45.72 13.95 -27.13
C LYS A 386 -46.28 14.17 -25.72
N ASP A 387 -47.13 15.18 -25.58
CA ASP A 387 -47.83 15.44 -24.32
C ASP A 387 -48.80 14.30 -23.96
N SER A 388 -49.41 13.67 -24.97
CA SER A 388 -50.31 12.52 -24.80
C SER A 388 -50.21 11.54 -25.97
N TYR A 389 -50.53 10.27 -25.69
CA TYR A 389 -50.47 9.17 -26.63
C TYR A 389 -51.84 8.48 -26.71
N ALA A 390 -52.34 8.21 -27.92
CA ALA A 390 -53.63 7.56 -28.11
C ALA A 390 -53.45 6.09 -28.53
N ARG A 391 -54.10 5.17 -27.81
CA ARG A 391 -54.15 3.74 -28.16
C ARG A 391 -55.55 3.20 -27.87
N ASN A 392 -56.14 2.49 -28.83
CA ASN A 392 -57.51 1.95 -28.73
C ASN A 392 -58.58 2.98 -28.34
N GLY A 393 -58.45 4.24 -28.77
CA GLY A 393 -59.40 5.32 -28.46
C GLY A 393 -59.26 5.93 -27.05
N GLN A 394 -58.29 5.50 -26.25
CA GLN A 394 -57.97 6.07 -24.94
C GLN A 394 -56.67 6.88 -24.99
N SER A 395 -56.59 7.93 -24.16
CA SER A 395 -55.40 8.79 -24.02
C SER A 395 -54.56 8.35 -22.82
N TYR A 396 -53.26 8.21 -23.02
CA TYR A 396 -52.26 7.78 -22.05
C TYR A 396 -51.16 8.85 -21.90
N SER A 397 -50.66 9.03 -20.68
CA SER A 397 -49.35 9.65 -20.48
C SER A 397 -48.25 8.70 -20.98
N LEU A 398 -47.05 9.22 -21.26
CA LEU A 398 -45.94 8.36 -21.69
C LEU A 398 -45.62 7.25 -20.68
N TYR A 399 -45.59 7.60 -19.39
CA TYR A 399 -45.43 6.64 -18.30
C TYR A 399 -46.49 5.54 -18.37
N LYS A 400 -47.80 5.88 -18.41
CA LYS A 400 -48.87 4.87 -18.46
C LYS A 400 -48.82 4.02 -19.73
N LEU A 401 -48.42 4.62 -20.86
CA LEU A 401 -48.25 3.88 -22.10
C LEU A 401 -47.16 2.81 -21.96
N ILE A 402 -46.02 3.17 -21.35
CA ILE A 402 -44.92 2.23 -21.12
C ILE A 402 -45.34 1.15 -20.11
N ASP A 403 -45.87 1.57 -18.97
CA ASP A 403 -46.23 0.72 -17.83
C ASP A 403 -47.33 -0.31 -18.16
N GLU A 404 -48.35 0.11 -18.93
CA GLU A 404 -49.54 -0.71 -19.14
C GLU A 404 -49.56 -1.40 -20.51
N LEU A 405 -48.76 -0.94 -21.50
CA LEU A 405 -48.95 -1.32 -22.91
C LEU A 405 -47.65 -1.60 -23.69
N MET A 406 -46.47 -1.53 -23.06
CA MET A 406 -45.19 -1.81 -23.72
C MET A 406 -44.40 -2.95 -23.06
N PRO A 407 -43.75 -3.82 -23.86
CA PRO A 407 -43.82 -3.91 -25.32
C PRO A 407 -45.18 -4.40 -25.84
N LYS A 408 -45.46 -4.17 -27.13
CA LYS A 408 -46.77 -4.34 -27.80
C LYS A 408 -47.42 -5.74 -27.63
N SER A 409 -46.63 -6.75 -27.25
CA SER A 409 -47.02 -8.16 -27.20
C SER A 409 -46.94 -8.81 -25.81
N TYR A 410 -46.24 -8.21 -24.83
CA TYR A 410 -46.09 -8.75 -23.47
C TYR A 410 -45.62 -7.67 -22.50
N VAL A 411 -46.54 -7.12 -21.69
CA VAL A 411 -46.24 -6.02 -20.75
C VAL A 411 -45.58 -6.57 -19.50
N THR A 412 -44.27 -6.82 -19.55
CA THR A 412 -43.48 -7.17 -18.36
C THR A 412 -42.06 -6.61 -18.36
N GLY A 413 -41.64 -5.90 -19.43
CA GLY A 413 -40.25 -5.47 -19.58
C GLY A 413 -39.89 -4.30 -18.65
N CYS A 414 -40.82 -3.37 -18.44
CA CYS A 414 -40.56 -2.13 -17.70
C CYS A 414 -41.85 -1.61 -17.06
N VAL A 415 -42.04 -1.88 -15.76
CA VAL A 415 -43.25 -1.51 -15.00
C VAL A 415 -42.91 -0.58 -13.84
N ASP A 416 -43.92 0.15 -13.38
CA ASP A 416 -43.90 1.05 -12.24
C ASP A 416 -42.72 2.04 -12.30
N GLN A 417 -41.73 1.90 -11.41
CA GLN A 417 -40.60 2.82 -11.36
C GLN A 417 -39.74 2.78 -12.63
N CYS A 418 -39.56 1.60 -13.24
CA CYS A 418 -38.87 1.52 -14.53
C CYS A 418 -39.57 2.39 -15.57
N ALA A 419 -40.89 2.27 -15.69
CA ALA A 419 -41.67 3.04 -16.66
C ALA A 419 -41.60 4.55 -16.39
N ARG A 420 -41.56 4.98 -15.12
CA ARG A 420 -41.37 6.39 -14.76
C ARG A 420 -39.98 6.91 -15.13
N ASN A 421 -38.93 6.14 -14.86
CA ASN A 421 -37.56 6.52 -15.18
C ASN A 421 -37.37 6.65 -16.69
N VAL A 422 -37.79 5.64 -17.46
CA VAL A 422 -37.70 5.64 -18.93
C VAL A 422 -38.56 6.78 -19.52
N ALA A 423 -39.78 6.98 -19.02
CA ALA A 423 -40.61 8.11 -19.49
C ALA A 423 -39.98 9.48 -19.18
N THR A 424 -39.33 9.63 -18.04
CA THR A 424 -38.63 10.86 -17.65
C THR A 424 -37.40 11.08 -18.52
N TYR A 425 -36.63 10.03 -18.80
CA TYR A 425 -35.50 10.07 -19.73
C TYR A 425 -35.94 10.47 -21.15
N ILE A 426 -36.97 9.83 -21.69
CA ILE A 426 -37.49 10.14 -23.04
C ILE A 426 -37.96 11.60 -23.15
N LYS A 427 -38.66 12.11 -22.12
CA LYS A 427 -39.19 13.48 -22.12
C LYS A 427 -38.15 14.57 -21.86
N GLY A 428 -37.03 14.23 -21.23
CA GLY A 428 -35.95 15.17 -20.94
C GLY A 428 -34.71 14.83 -21.79
N PRO A 429 -33.69 14.18 -21.20
CA PRO A 429 -32.38 14.01 -21.85
C PRO A 429 -32.41 13.42 -23.25
N LEU A 430 -33.24 12.40 -23.54
CA LEU A 430 -33.29 11.79 -24.88
C LEU A 430 -33.85 12.77 -25.92
N GLY A 431 -34.91 13.51 -25.56
CA GLY A 431 -35.52 14.51 -26.43
C GLY A 431 -34.59 15.68 -26.71
N GLU A 432 -33.85 16.14 -25.69
CA GLU A 432 -32.81 17.18 -25.82
C GLU A 432 -31.67 16.69 -26.73
N LYS A 433 -31.11 15.49 -26.45
CA LYS A 433 -30.07 14.86 -27.26
C LYS A 433 -30.51 14.71 -28.71
N HIS A 434 -31.67 14.12 -28.99
CA HIS A 434 -32.14 13.92 -30.37
C HIS A 434 -32.30 15.23 -31.15
N ALA A 435 -32.77 16.30 -30.49
CA ALA A 435 -32.88 17.61 -31.11
C ALA A 435 -31.51 18.17 -31.52
N ASP A 436 -30.46 17.90 -30.73
CA ASP A 436 -29.09 18.29 -31.05
C ASP A 436 -28.47 17.41 -32.17
N TYR A 437 -28.68 16.08 -32.14
CA TYR A 437 -28.06 15.14 -33.07
C TYR A 437 -28.70 15.11 -34.46
N SER A 438 -30.03 15.24 -34.57
CA SER A 438 -30.75 15.22 -35.86
C SER A 438 -30.42 16.39 -36.80
N ALA A 439 -29.70 17.40 -36.30
CA ALA A 439 -29.25 18.57 -37.03
C ALA A 439 -27.77 18.52 -37.45
N LEU A 440 -27.01 17.51 -37.01
CA LEU A 440 -25.57 17.43 -37.28
C LEU A 440 -25.34 17.01 -38.74
N VAL A 441 -24.49 17.77 -39.44
CA VAL A 441 -23.99 17.43 -40.77
C VAL A 441 -22.50 17.17 -40.60
N GLY A 442 -22.06 15.95 -40.92
CA GLY A 442 -20.65 15.57 -40.79
C GLY A 442 -19.75 16.27 -41.82
N ASP A 443 -18.55 16.63 -41.40
CA ASP A 443 -17.45 17.08 -42.24
C ASP A 443 -16.34 16.02 -42.28
N ALA A 444 -16.17 15.37 -43.43
CA ALA A 444 -15.19 14.31 -43.61
C ALA A 444 -13.73 14.77 -43.42
N ALA A 445 -13.42 16.06 -43.66
CA ALA A 445 -12.08 16.59 -43.46
C ALA A 445 -11.70 16.65 -41.97
N THR A 446 -12.63 17.13 -41.14
CA THR A 446 -12.50 17.11 -39.67
C THR A 446 -12.54 15.67 -39.15
N GLY A 447 -13.47 14.86 -39.67
CA GLY A 447 -13.62 13.44 -39.30
C GLY A 447 -12.36 12.62 -39.55
N LYS A 448 -11.61 12.92 -40.60
CA LYS A 448 -10.31 12.29 -40.87
C LYS A 448 -9.29 12.55 -39.76
N VAL A 449 -9.20 13.78 -39.27
CA VAL A 449 -8.26 14.13 -38.20
C VAL A 449 -8.62 13.38 -36.93
N GLU A 450 -9.90 13.39 -36.56
CA GLU A 450 -10.39 12.70 -35.37
C GLU A 450 -10.22 11.17 -35.48
N TYR A 451 -10.51 10.60 -36.65
CA TYR A 451 -10.26 9.19 -36.93
C TYR A 451 -8.77 8.83 -36.77
N GLN A 452 -7.86 9.67 -37.26
CA GLN A 452 -6.42 9.44 -37.13
C GLN A 452 -5.94 9.51 -35.68
N LEU A 453 -6.52 10.41 -34.88
CA LEU A 453 -6.18 10.55 -33.47
C LEU A 453 -6.72 9.40 -32.61
N GLN A 454 -7.93 8.94 -32.90
CA GLN A 454 -8.69 8.10 -31.98
C GLN A 454 -8.92 6.66 -32.48
N CYS A 455 -8.99 6.43 -33.79
CA CYS A 455 -9.47 5.16 -34.36
C CYS A 455 -8.38 4.39 -35.13
N ALA A 456 -7.49 5.12 -35.83
CA ALA A 456 -6.50 4.52 -36.72
C ALA A 456 -5.49 3.62 -36.01
N GLY A 457 -5.24 3.83 -34.71
CA GLY A 457 -4.36 2.96 -33.93
C GLY A 457 -4.79 1.49 -33.92
N CYS A 458 -6.10 1.24 -33.85
CA CYS A 458 -6.66 -0.11 -33.84
C CYS A 458 -7.12 -0.60 -35.22
N HIS A 459 -7.70 0.29 -36.03
CA HIS A 459 -8.32 -0.06 -37.32
C HIS A 459 -7.42 0.21 -38.54
N GLY A 460 -6.24 0.78 -38.31
CA GLY A 460 -5.33 1.26 -39.35
C GLY A 460 -5.80 2.55 -40.01
N ASP A 461 -4.87 3.23 -40.68
CA ASP A 461 -5.13 4.50 -41.37
C ASP A 461 -6.22 4.41 -42.44
N ARG A 462 -6.46 3.21 -42.96
CA ARG A 462 -7.45 2.94 -44.01
C ARG A 462 -8.65 2.12 -43.56
N GLY A 463 -8.80 1.82 -42.27
CA GLY A 463 -9.96 1.09 -41.74
C GLY A 463 -10.06 -0.37 -42.17
N ILE A 464 -9.05 -0.88 -42.88
CA ILE A 464 -8.97 -2.26 -43.38
C ILE A 464 -8.25 -3.22 -42.43
N GLY A 465 -7.87 -2.75 -41.23
CA GLY A 465 -7.18 -3.52 -40.20
C GLY A 465 -6.00 -2.75 -39.57
N GLY A 466 -5.67 -3.06 -38.31
CA GLY A 466 -4.56 -2.49 -37.53
C GLY A 466 -3.91 -3.54 -36.61
N SER A 467 -3.42 -3.16 -35.42
CA SER A 467 -2.67 -4.08 -34.53
C SER A 467 -3.45 -5.31 -34.05
N GLU A 468 -4.77 -5.27 -34.14
CA GLU A 468 -5.71 -6.30 -33.69
C GLU A 468 -6.54 -6.92 -34.84
N ASP A 469 -6.17 -6.66 -36.11
CA ASP A 469 -6.86 -7.18 -37.31
C ASP A 469 -8.37 -6.85 -37.42
N VAL A 470 -8.87 -5.81 -36.73
CA VAL A 470 -10.29 -5.42 -36.78
C VAL A 470 -10.56 -4.48 -37.95
N SER A 471 -11.11 -5.02 -39.04
CA SER A 471 -11.60 -4.22 -40.18
C SER A 471 -12.94 -3.55 -39.86
N LEU A 472 -13.09 -2.29 -40.28
CA LEU A 472 -14.33 -1.53 -40.16
C LEU A 472 -15.32 -1.78 -41.31
N PHE A 473 -14.85 -2.41 -42.39
CA PHE A 473 -15.60 -2.53 -43.63
C PHE A 473 -16.10 -3.95 -43.88
N PRO A 474 -17.27 -4.12 -44.53
CA PRO A 474 -18.19 -3.06 -44.95
C PRO A 474 -18.90 -2.39 -43.76
N LEU A 475 -19.27 -1.10 -43.90
CA LEU A 475 -20.08 -0.43 -42.88
C LEU A 475 -21.47 -1.09 -42.85
N LYS A 476 -21.92 -1.47 -41.66
CA LYS A 476 -23.23 -2.09 -41.46
C LYS A 476 -24.32 -1.02 -41.51
N GLN A 477 -25.52 -1.41 -41.93
CA GLN A 477 -26.68 -0.52 -41.99
C GLN A 477 -27.61 -0.76 -40.80
N GLY A 478 -28.46 0.21 -40.48
CA GLY A 478 -29.41 0.07 -39.38
C GLY A 478 -28.72 -0.17 -38.03
N THR A 479 -29.30 -1.03 -37.20
CA THR A 479 -28.84 -1.33 -35.83
C THR A 479 -27.89 -2.54 -35.73
N ASP A 480 -27.18 -2.87 -36.80
CA ASP A 480 -26.41 -4.12 -36.90
C ASP A 480 -25.06 -4.09 -36.14
N TYR A 481 -24.76 -2.99 -35.44
CA TYR A 481 -23.61 -2.90 -34.54
C TYR A 481 -23.97 -3.39 -33.16
N LEU A 482 -23.06 -4.10 -32.51
CA LEU A 482 -23.24 -4.60 -31.15
C LEU A 482 -22.43 -3.73 -30.21
N LEU A 483 -23.13 -2.99 -29.35
CA LEU A 483 -22.52 -2.27 -28.25
C LEU A 483 -22.46 -3.20 -27.03
N THR A 484 -21.25 -3.53 -26.60
CA THR A 484 -21.01 -4.32 -25.39
C THR A 484 -20.71 -3.39 -24.24
N THR A 485 -21.70 -3.06 -23.41
CA THR A 485 -21.37 -2.47 -22.10
C THR A 485 -20.95 -3.58 -21.15
N TYR A 486 -20.35 -3.24 -20.00
CA TYR A 486 -20.14 -4.19 -18.91
C TYR A 486 -21.44 -4.96 -18.55
N TYR A 487 -22.60 -4.37 -18.85
CA TYR A 487 -23.89 -4.82 -18.36
C TYR A 487 -24.74 -5.56 -19.40
N THR A 488 -24.60 -5.33 -20.71
CA THR A 488 -25.37 -6.02 -21.77
C THR A 488 -24.83 -5.83 -23.20
N TYR A 489 -25.40 -6.62 -24.12
CA TYR A 489 -25.31 -6.49 -25.57
C TYR A 489 -26.55 -5.76 -26.09
N SER A 490 -26.37 -4.64 -26.79
CA SER A 490 -27.48 -3.99 -27.49
C SER A 490 -27.13 -3.71 -28.95
N SER A 491 -28.12 -3.93 -29.82
CA SER A 491 -28.07 -3.59 -31.24
C SER A 491 -28.20 -2.07 -31.43
N VAL A 492 -27.16 -1.41 -31.93
CA VAL A 492 -27.09 0.04 -32.14
C VAL A 492 -26.71 0.37 -33.57
N ASP A 493 -26.99 1.60 -34.01
CA ASP A 493 -26.49 2.09 -35.30
C ASP A 493 -25.03 2.54 -35.20
N LEU A 494 -24.42 2.81 -36.37
CA LEU A 494 -23.03 3.27 -36.43
C LEU A 494 -22.82 4.58 -35.67
N PHE A 495 -23.83 5.47 -35.65
CA PHE A 495 -23.74 6.74 -34.95
C PHE A 495 -23.62 6.55 -33.44
N ALA A 496 -24.52 5.78 -32.85
CA ALA A 496 -24.49 5.44 -31.44
C ALA A 496 -23.24 4.64 -31.06
N MET A 497 -22.75 3.76 -31.95
CA MET A 497 -21.50 3.01 -31.73
C MET A 497 -20.29 3.93 -31.56
N VAL A 498 -20.22 5.02 -32.34
CA VAL A 498 -19.13 6.00 -32.27
C VAL A 498 -19.37 7.00 -31.12
N ASP A 499 -20.58 7.54 -30.98
CA ASP A 499 -20.94 8.60 -30.04
C ASP A 499 -20.94 8.15 -28.57
N LEU A 500 -21.40 6.93 -28.28
CA LEU A 500 -21.39 6.37 -26.94
C LEU A 500 -20.06 5.71 -26.57
N GLY A 501 -19.10 5.70 -27.51
CA GLY A 501 -17.84 4.98 -27.44
C GLY A 501 -18.01 3.45 -27.47
N MET A 502 -16.94 2.72 -27.78
CA MET A 502 -16.91 1.26 -27.65
C MET A 502 -16.58 0.91 -26.18
N PRO A 503 -17.50 0.35 -25.39
CA PRO A 503 -17.17 -0.12 -24.06
C PRO A 503 -16.45 -1.45 -24.25
N LEU A 504 -15.23 -1.55 -23.72
CA LEU A 504 -14.27 -2.64 -23.98
C LEU A 504 -13.56 -2.54 -25.35
N GLY A 505 -12.61 -1.60 -25.45
CA GLY A 505 -11.42 -1.89 -26.25
C GLY A 505 -10.73 -3.17 -25.73
N PRO A 506 -9.87 -3.83 -26.53
CA PRO A 506 -9.12 -5.00 -26.09
C PRO A 506 -8.40 -4.73 -24.77
N GLN A 507 -8.35 -5.75 -23.91
CA GLN A 507 -7.99 -5.66 -22.48
C GLN A 507 -6.79 -4.73 -22.21
N GLY A 508 -6.99 -3.73 -21.35
CA GLY A 508 -5.89 -2.89 -20.82
C GLY A 508 -5.94 -1.40 -21.17
N PHE A 509 -7.02 -0.87 -21.74
CA PHE A 509 -7.18 0.57 -21.94
C PHE A 509 -8.26 1.16 -21.01
N PRO A 510 -7.98 2.29 -20.33
CA PRO A 510 -8.90 2.87 -19.36
C PRO A 510 -10.16 3.41 -20.05
N ASP A 511 -11.30 3.32 -19.35
CA ASP A 511 -12.58 3.93 -19.73
C ASP A 511 -12.39 5.38 -20.20
N GLY A 512 -12.71 5.68 -21.47
CA GLY A 512 -12.46 7.04 -21.98
C GLY A 512 -12.76 7.35 -23.44
N TYR A 513 -12.95 6.38 -24.34
CA TYR A 513 -13.20 6.69 -25.75
C TYR A 513 -14.50 7.48 -25.97
N ALA A 514 -15.56 7.16 -25.22
CA ALA A 514 -16.84 7.90 -25.24
C ALA A 514 -16.73 9.37 -24.80
N LYS A 515 -15.68 9.74 -24.05
CA LYS A 515 -15.48 11.12 -23.57
C LYS A 515 -14.77 12.03 -24.57
N THR A 516 -14.21 11.51 -25.65
CA THR A 516 -13.36 12.28 -26.58
C THR A 516 -13.98 12.55 -27.95
N CYS A 517 -14.88 11.68 -28.44
CA CYS A 517 -15.55 11.89 -29.74
C CYS A 517 -17.05 11.60 -29.67
N SER A 518 -17.85 12.60 -29.31
CA SER A 518 -19.31 12.57 -29.28
C SER A 518 -19.90 13.77 -30.05
N GLY A 519 -21.20 13.78 -30.33
CA GLY A 519 -21.85 14.90 -31.01
C GLY A 519 -21.37 15.07 -32.44
N GLN A 520 -20.96 16.29 -32.76
CA GLN A 520 -20.42 16.66 -34.07
C GLN A 520 -19.18 15.82 -34.43
N CYS A 521 -18.34 15.45 -33.46
CA CYS A 521 -17.17 14.62 -33.73
C CYS A 521 -17.58 13.25 -34.32
N ALA A 522 -18.59 12.61 -33.73
CA ALA A 522 -19.09 11.33 -34.23
C ALA A 522 -19.68 11.48 -35.64
N ALA A 523 -20.44 12.55 -35.88
CA ALA A 523 -20.98 12.86 -37.21
C ALA A 523 -19.88 13.01 -38.27
N ASP A 524 -18.81 13.74 -37.93
CA ASP A 524 -17.66 13.99 -38.80
C ASP A 524 -16.91 12.69 -39.12
N VAL A 525 -16.60 11.88 -38.09
CA VAL A 525 -15.92 10.59 -38.26
C VAL A 525 -16.72 9.65 -39.14
N ILE A 526 -18.04 9.57 -38.96
CA ILE A 526 -18.90 8.70 -39.76
C ILE A 526 -18.93 9.14 -41.22
N GLU A 527 -18.97 10.44 -41.48
CA GLU A 527 -18.90 10.95 -42.85
C GLU A 527 -17.55 10.61 -43.49
N TYR A 528 -16.46 10.72 -42.73
CA TYR A 528 -15.15 10.26 -43.18
C TYR A 528 -15.09 8.75 -43.43
N LEU A 529 -15.69 7.92 -42.57
CA LEU A 529 -15.72 6.46 -42.75
C LEU A 529 -16.44 6.05 -44.03
N LYS A 530 -17.54 6.73 -44.39
CA LYS A 530 -18.23 6.51 -45.67
C LYS A 530 -17.35 6.90 -46.85
N GLU A 531 -16.65 8.03 -46.76
CA GLU A 531 -15.69 8.43 -47.80
C GLU A 531 -14.59 7.39 -47.94
N LEU A 532 -14.05 6.92 -46.82
CA LEU A 532 -12.99 5.93 -46.75
C LEU A 532 -13.41 4.60 -47.39
N GLU A 533 -14.59 4.07 -47.05
CA GLU A 533 -15.18 2.87 -47.68
C GLU A 533 -15.32 3.02 -49.19
N SER A 534 -15.84 4.17 -49.63
CA SER A 534 -16.05 4.46 -51.05
C SER A 534 -14.74 4.57 -51.84
N SER A 535 -13.65 4.93 -51.14
CA SER A 535 -12.31 5.12 -51.71
C SER A 535 -11.46 3.85 -51.76
N LEU A 536 -11.97 2.71 -51.26
CA LEU A 536 -11.22 1.45 -51.26
C LEU A 536 -10.98 0.96 -52.69
N THR A 537 -9.72 0.60 -52.96
CA THR A 537 -9.33 -0.05 -54.22
C THR A 537 -9.87 -1.49 -54.29
N ASP A 538 -9.88 -2.09 -55.48
CA ASP A 538 -10.34 -3.47 -55.63
C ASP A 538 -9.49 -4.48 -54.84
N GLU A 539 -8.19 -4.22 -54.72
CA GLU A 539 -7.25 -5.02 -53.90
C GLU A 539 -7.56 -4.91 -52.40
N GLU A 540 -7.89 -3.70 -51.93
CA GLU A 540 -8.26 -3.48 -50.53
C GLU A 540 -9.63 -4.08 -50.19
N LYS A 541 -10.60 -3.98 -51.10
CA LYS A 541 -11.91 -4.64 -50.96
C LYS A 541 -11.77 -6.16 -50.87
N HIS A 542 -10.86 -6.73 -51.66
CA HIS A 542 -10.55 -8.15 -51.61
C HIS A 542 -9.86 -8.54 -50.29
N THR A 543 -8.96 -7.69 -49.78
CA THR A 543 -8.33 -7.88 -48.46
C THR A 543 -9.37 -7.87 -47.33
N VAL A 544 -10.29 -6.90 -47.34
CA VAL A 544 -11.41 -6.82 -46.40
C VAL A 544 -12.28 -8.09 -46.48
N GLN A 545 -12.59 -8.55 -47.70
CA GLN A 545 -13.36 -9.76 -47.92
C GLN A 545 -12.67 -11.01 -47.35
N LEU A 546 -11.35 -11.13 -47.48
CA LEU A 546 -10.57 -12.23 -46.88
C LEU A 546 -10.60 -12.18 -45.35
N ALA A 547 -10.48 -11.00 -44.74
CA ALA A 547 -10.55 -10.83 -43.29
C ALA A 547 -11.95 -11.17 -42.73
N ALA A 548 -13.01 -10.71 -43.40
CA ALA A 548 -14.39 -11.09 -43.08
C ALA A 548 -14.60 -12.60 -43.23
N GLY A 549 -14.06 -13.19 -44.29
CA GLY A 549 -14.14 -14.63 -44.55
C GLY A 549 -13.45 -15.47 -43.48
N LYS A 550 -12.27 -15.04 -43.00
CA LYS A 550 -11.57 -15.65 -41.86
C LYS A 550 -12.42 -15.62 -40.59
N THR A 551 -12.97 -14.45 -40.26
CA THR A 551 -13.80 -14.26 -39.05
C THR A 551 -15.05 -15.15 -39.10
N ASN A 552 -15.75 -15.17 -40.24
CA ASN A 552 -16.92 -16.02 -40.43
C ASN A 552 -16.55 -17.52 -40.39
N TYR A 553 -15.39 -17.90 -40.94
CA TYR A 553 -14.90 -19.27 -40.87
C TYR A 553 -14.63 -19.70 -39.42
N ILE A 554 -13.99 -18.86 -38.59
CA ILE A 554 -13.77 -19.12 -37.16
C ILE A 554 -15.11 -19.37 -36.46
N ASN A 555 -16.09 -18.49 -36.71
CA ASN A 555 -17.38 -18.53 -36.03
C ASN A 555 -18.25 -19.73 -36.43
N TYR A 556 -18.26 -20.09 -37.71
CA TYR A 556 -19.23 -21.05 -38.26
C TYR A 556 -18.64 -22.38 -38.71
N CYS A 557 -17.33 -22.46 -38.97
CA CYS A 557 -16.69 -23.61 -39.62
C CYS A 557 -15.58 -24.24 -38.77
N GLU A 558 -14.73 -23.44 -38.11
CA GLU A 558 -13.52 -23.89 -37.41
C GLU A 558 -13.82 -24.95 -36.34
N GLY A 559 -14.90 -24.80 -35.58
CA GLY A 559 -15.26 -25.77 -34.53
C GLY A 559 -15.35 -27.22 -35.04
N CYS A 560 -15.68 -27.40 -36.32
CA CYS A 560 -15.69 -28.70 -36.99
C CYS A 560 -14.42 -28.95 -37.83
N HIS A 561 -13.94 -27.93 -38.54
CA HIS A 561 -12.91 -28.05 -39.58
C HIS A 561 -11.47 -27.79 -39.12
N GLY A 562 -11.30 -27.24 -37.91
CA GLY A 562 -10.01 -26.76 -37.40
C GLY A 562 -9.59 -25.44 -38.05
N ALA A 563 -8.69 -24.71 -37.38
CA ALA A 563 -8.23 -23.39 -37.82
C ALA A 563 -7.51 -23.44 -39.18
N ASP A 564 -6.90 -24.58 -39.50
CA ASP A 564 -6.20 -24.86 -40.75
C ASP A 564 -7.04 -25.63 -41.77
N GLY A 565 -8.32 -25.91 -41.47
CA GLY A 565 -9.21 -26.68 -42.33
C GLY A 565 -8.91 -28.18 -42.44
N THR A 566 -7.96 -28.72 -41.67
CA THR A 566 -7.52 -30.12 -41.81
C THR A 566 -8.33 -31.11 -40.98
N ARG A 567 -8.99 -30.66 -39.91
CA ARG A 567 -9.81 -31.51 -39.03
C ARG A 567 -11.12 -31.81 -39.77
N ARG A 568 -11.48 -33.09 -39.97
CA ARG A 568 -12.60 -33.45 -40.88
C ARG A 568 -12.47 -32.71 -42.22
N SER A 569 -11.27 -32.83 -42.80
CA SER A 569 -10.71 -32.03 -43.90
C SER A 569 -11.74 -31.42 -44.84
N LEU A 570 -11.56 -30.14 -45.16
CA LEU A 570 -12.29 -29.49 -46.25
C LEU A 570 -12.22 -30.37 -47.52
N ILE A 571 -13.32 -30.44 -48.27
CA ILE A 571 -13.35 -31.20 -49.52
C ILE A 571 -12.33 -30.53 -50.47
N PRO A 572 -11.30 -31.26 -50.96
CA PRO A 572 -10.29 -30.67 -51.83
C PRO A 572 -10.92 -30.00 -53.05
N LEU A 573 -10.55 -28.75 -53.34
CA LEU A 573 -11.18 -28.02 -54.42
C LEU A 573 -10.70 -28.56 -55.78
N SER A 574 -11.63 -28.64 -56.73
CA SER A 574 -11.28 -28.86 -58.13
C SER A 574 -10.57 -27.64 -58.72
N ASN A 575 -9.78 -27.82 -59.79
CA ASN A 575 -9.14 -26.69 -60.48
C ASN A 575 -10.15 -25.62 -60.93
N ALA A 576 -11.35 -26.03 -61.31
CA ALA A 576 -12.42 -25.11 -61.69
C ALA A 576 -12.95 -24.29 -60.50
N GLN A 577 -13.02 -24.89 -59.31
CA GLN A 577 -13.41 -24.20 -58.07
C GLN A 577 -12.31 -23.26 -57.57
N ARG A 578 -11.02 -23.64 -57.71
CA ARG A 578 -9.87 -22.79 -57.38
C ARG A 578 -9.82 -21.51 -58.22
N SER A 579 -10.06 -21.62 -59.53
CA SER A 579 -9.96 -20.49 -60.45
C SER A 579 -11.26 -19.70 -60.60
N ASN A 580 -12.33 -20.05 -59.88
CA ASN A 580 -13.60 -19.36 -59.98
C ASN A 580 -13.57 -18.07 -59.16
N THR A 581 -13.87 -16.94 -59.79
CA THR A 581 -14.00 -15.64 -59.11
C THR A 581 -15.46 -15.20 -58.95
N ARG A 582 -16.40 -15.98 -59.47
CA ARG A 582 -17.84 -15.71 -59.33
C ARG A 582 -18.33 -16.17 -57.97
N LEU A 583 -19.29 -15.42 -57.41
CA LEU A 583 -19.95 -15.67 -56.13
C LEU A 583 -21.48 -15.56 -56.31
N ASP A 584 -21.97 -16.31 -57.28
CA ASP A 584 -23.37 -16.39 -57.71
C ASP A 584 -23.82 -17.86 -57.81
N GLU A 585 -25.05 -18.12 -58.26
CA GLU A 585 -25.60 -19.49 -58.39
C GLU A 585 -24.79 -20.43 -59.29
N SER A 586 -23.85 -19.93 -60.10
CA SER A 586 -22.96 -20.76 -60.90
C SER A 586 -21.75 -21.28 -60.13
N ASP A 587 -21.46 -20.73 -58.96
CA ASP A 587 -20.36 -21.17 -58.10
C ASP A 587 -20.81 -22.25 -57.11
N SER A 588 -20.50 -23.50 -57.47
CA SER A 588 -20.84 -24.68 -56.64
C SER A 588 -20.29 -24.63 -55.22
N LEU A 589 -19.15 -23.97 -54.97
CA LEU A 589 -18.58 -23.87 -53.62
C LEU A 589 -19.37 -22.87 -52.78
N PHE A 590 -19.66 -21.70 -53.34
CA PHE A 590 -20.51 -20.69 -52.71
C PHE A 590 -21.91 -21.23 -52.40
N VAL A 591 -22.57 -21.87 -53.37
CA VAL A 591 -23.91 -22.46 -53.19
C VAL A 591 -23.89 -23.52 -52.09
N TYR A 592 -22.85 -24.35 -52.05
CA TYR A 592 -22.71 -25.36 -51.00
C TYR A 592 -22.53 -24.72 -49.61
N ASN A 593 -21.66 -23.71 -49.50
CA ASN A 593 -21.44 -23.02 -48.23
C ASN A 593 -22.70 -22.28 -47.75
N ARG A 594 -23.43 -21.63 -48.64
CA ARG A 594 -24.70 -20.95 -48.33
C ARG A 594 -25.80 -21.91 -47.91
N ASP A 595 -26.00 -23.01 -48.64
CA ASP A 595 -27.21 -23.82 -48.50
C ASP A 595 -27.03 -25.05 -47.59
N ARG A 596 -25.78 -25.42 -47.27
CA ARG A 596 -25.46 -26.69 -46.58
C ARG A 596 -24.56 -26.52 -45.36
N MET A 597 -24.00 -25.34 -45.13
CA MET A 597 -23.08 -25.09 -44.01
C MET A 597 -23.53 -23.89 -43.16
N PRO A 598 -23.48 -23.99 -41.83
CA PRO A 598 -23.20 -25.20 -41.05
C PRO A 598 -24.39 -26.20 -41.09
N PRO A 599 -24.16 -27.53 -41.05
CA PRO A 599 -25.22 -28.54 -41.28
C PRO A 599 -26.35 -28.53 -40.25
N SER A 600 -26.09 -28.01 -39.04
CA SER A 600 -27.06 -27.89 -37.96
C SER A 600 -28.00 -26.69 -38.12
N THR A 601 -27.55 -25.63 -38.78
CA THR A 601 -28.26 -24.35 -38.92
C THR A 601 -27.85 -23.65 -40.23
N PRO A 602 -28.26 -24.15 -41.41
CA PRO A 602 -27.76 -23.65 -42.70
C PRO A 602 -28.01 -22.15 -42.93
N ASP A 603 -29.07 -21.60 -42.33
CA ASP A 603 -29.47 -20.20 -42.53
C ASP A 603 -28.59 -19.20 -41.75
N THR A 604 -27.64 -19.65 -40.91
CA THR A 604 -26.85 -18.74 -40.04
C THR A 604 -25.68 -18.04 -40.73
N CYS A 605 -25.28 -18.47 -41.93
CA CYS A 605 -24.23 -17.81 -42.72
C CYS A 605 -24.66 -17.70 -44.19
N GLU A 606 -25.76 -17.00 -44.44
CA GLU A 606 -26.28 -16.78 -45.79
C GLU A 606 -25.78 -15.47 -46.42
N GLY A 607 -26.11 -15.25 -47.70
CA GLY A 607 -25.82 -13.99 -48.39
C GLY A 607 -24.33 -13.65 -48.45
N GLN A 608 -23.94 -12.50 -47.88
CA GLN A 608 -22.55 -12.03 -47.89
C GLN A 608 -21.63 -12.90 -47.02
N CYS A 609 -22.13 -13.45 -45.90
CA CYS A 609 -21.36 -14.34 -45.04
C CYS A 609 -20.80 -15.55 -45.82
N ALA A 610 -21.67 -16.24 -46.57
CA ALA A 610 -21.26 -17.37 -47.41
C ALA A 610 -20.27 -16.99 -48.52
N LYS A 611 -20.39 -15.78 -49.08
CA LYS A 611 -19.46 -15.28 -50.09
C LYS A 611 -18.06 -15.12 -49.50
N ASP A 612 -17.95 -14.50 -48.33
CA ASP A 612 -16.67 -14.20 -47.69
C ASP A 612 -15.96 -15.49 -47.25
N VAL A 613 -16.69 -16.43 -46.63
CA VAL A 613 -16.15 -17.75 -46.24
C VAL A 613 -15.67 -18.52 -47.47
N THR A 614 -16.39 -18.43 -48.59
CA THR A 614 -16.03 -19.10 -49.84
C THR A 614 -14.71 -18.58 -50.42
N VAL A 615 -14.52 -17.26 -50.41
CA VAL A 615 -13.26 -16.64 -50.86
C VAL A 615 -12.11 -17.05 -49.94
N TYR A 616 -12.31 -17.00 -48.61
CA TYR A 616 -11.29 -17.39 -47.65
C TYR A 616 -10.87 -18.85 -47.77
N ILE A 617 -11.82 -19.79 -47.88
CA ILE A 617 -11.50 -21.21 -48.10
C ILE A 617 -10.68 -21.39 -49.38
N ARG A 618 -11.11 -20.76 -50.47
CA ARG A 618 -10.50 -20.91 -51.80
C ARG A 618 -9.06 -20.41 -51.86
N GLU A 619 -8.76 -19.33 -51.16
CA GLU A 619 -7.50 -18.61 -51.33
C GLU A 619 -6.51 -18.80 -50.18
N VAL A 620 -6.99 -19.25 -49.01
CA VAL A 620 -6.16 -19.38 -47.80
C VAL A 620 -6.10 -20.81 -47.25
N LEU A 621 -7.18 -21.60 -47.35
CA LEU A 621 -7.27 -22.92 -46.70
C LEU A 621 -7.14 -24.13 -47.66
N ASP A 622 -7.39 -23.96 -48.96
CA ASP A 622 -7.07 -24.97 -50.00
C ASP A 622 -5.57 -24.99 -50.33
#